data_AF-A0A8B7E7Y1-F1
#
_entry.id   AF-A0A8B7E7Y1-F1
#
_cell.length_a   1.000
_cell.length_b   1.000
_cell.length_c   1.000
_cell.angle_alpha   90.00
_cell.angle_beta   90.00
_cell.angle_gamma   90.00
#
_symmetry.space_group_name_H-M   'P 1'
#
loop_
_entity.id
_entity.type
_entity.pdbx_description
1 polymer ?
#
loop_
_entity_poly.entity_id
_entity_poly.type
_entity_poly.pdbx_seq_one_letter_code
_entity_poly.pdbx_strand_id
1 'polypeptide(L)'
;MAYEPGVLALVQAGEALFHCECATVVFDATTVLDKHVNEFLISTYPPQRCYSLSTAKLAGGTGFDCATHIVSVIKELANTFAEFKNMPAVEVLDVFTQKTKSCLSDRAPVNSCVKNMLQEEMDIQLMQLYCNVHPLETIALKALLALKTIDNELNIKPAKGTDGVAVTVLKNISKLRYSFKADPAAFKSYLKKNNVAPGLFLRYVGSRFHVLFHMAGIVVTYERLIKTFLENNTKNKICQLLLQDMSNDITLVQLQGLGLIGKIITGPWMSLVYKNATGKSNLEFGDIFQKAIRKLAYFKSNPESILYTDVDIFSQVLNIKKDKIHQSLRRQFSKDRWPGI
;
A
#
# COMPACT_ATOMS: atom_id res chain seq x y z
N MET A 1 14.00 23.18 20.35
CA MET A 1 12.56 23.14 20.71
C MET A 1 11.88 21.79 20.40
N ALA A 2 12.62 20.69 20.15
CA ALA A 2 12.01 19.37 19.93
C ALA A 2 11.78 18.56 21.22
N TYR A 3 12.56 18.86 22.26
CA TYR A 3 12.54 18.13 23.54
C TYR A 3 11.23 18.34 24.32
N GLU A 4 10.85 19.59 24.60
CA GLU A 4 9.64 19.89 25.41
C GLU A 4 8.35 19.38 24.75
N PRO A 5 8.12 19.54 23.43
CA PRO A 5 6.97 18.92 22.77
C PRO A 5 6.99 17.39 22.83
N GLY A 6 8.18 16.77 22.80
CA GLY A 6 8.34 15.32 22.94
C GLY A 6 7.90 14.83 24.32
N VAL A 7 8.35 15.50 25.39
CA VAL A 7 7.92 15.19 26.76
C VAL A 7 6.41 15.34 26.91
N LEU A 8 5.83 16.43 26.41
CA LEU A 8 4.37 16.63 26.45
C LEU A 8 3.60 15.56 25.66
N ALA A 9 4.13 15.12 24.52
CA ALA A 9 3.52 14.03 23.75
C ALA A 9 3.55 12.70 24.52
N LEU A 10 4.66 12.39 25.21
CA LEU A 10 4.75 11.22 26.09
C LEU A 10 3.76 11.32 27.26
N VAL A 11 3.67 12.46 27.94
CA VAL A 11 2.68 12.65 29.02
C VAL A 11 1.25 12.45 28.52
N GLN A 12 0.90 12.99 27.34
CA GLN A 12 -0.43 12.83 26.75
C GLN A 12 -0.75 11.38 26.36
N ALA A 13 0.22 10.66 25.80
CA ALA A 13 0.06 9.25 25.47
C ALA A 13 -0.02 8.38 26.73
N GLY A 14 0.79 8.70 27.75
CA GLY A 14 0.76 8.04 29.06
C GLY A 14 -0.58 8.23 29.76
N GLU A 15 -1.13 9.44 29.77
CA GLU A 15 -2.47 9.73 30.30
C GLU A 15 -3.54 8.87 29.61
N ALA A 16 -3.49 8.77 28.28
CA ALA A 16 -4.44 7.99 27.52
C ALA A 16 -4.32 6.49 27.79
N LEU A 17 -3.09 5.97 27.85
CA LEU A 17 -2.83 4.55 28.12
C LEU A 17 -3.22 4.18 29.56
N PHE A 18 -2.97 5.06 30.53
CA PHE A 18 -3.33 4.84 31.93
C PHE A 18 -4.84 4.69 32.13
N HIS A 19 -5.63 5.52 31.44
CA HIS A 19 -7.09 5.58 31.62
C HIS A 19 -7.90 4.73 30.63
N CYS A 20 -7.27 4.14 29.61
CA CYS A 20 -7.98 3.27 28.68
C CYS A 20 -8.37 1.93 29.33
N GLU A 21 -9.24 1.16 28.67
CA GLU A 21 -9.52 -0.23 29.08
C GLU A 21 -8.51 -1.19 28.47
N CYS A 22 -8.17 -0.99 27.20
CA CYS A 22 -7.22 -1.80 26.47
C CYS A 22 -6.41 -1.00 25.45
N ALA A 23 -5.25 -1.55 25.10
CA ALA A 23 -4.33 -0.99 24.14
C ALA A 23 -3.78 -2.04 23.17
N THR A 24 -3.41 -1.56 21.99
CA THR A 24 -2.73 -2.31 20.92
C THR A 24 -1.38 -1.68 20.65
N VAL A 25 -0.32 -2.46 20.76
CA VAL A 25 1.02 -2.10 20.27
C VAL A 25 1.01 -2.21 18.75
N VAL A 26 1.32 -1.14 18.05
CA VAL A 26 1.43 -1.13 16.59
C VAL A 26 2.86 -0.83 16.21
N PHE A 27 3.45 -1.64 15.33
CA PHE A 27 4.79 -1.35 14.85
C PHE A 27 4.91 -1.61 13.34
N ASP A 28 5.69 -0.76 12.68
CA ASP A 28 5.98 -0.82 11.26
C ASP A 28 7.49 -0.68 11.04
N ALA A 29 8.11 -1.77 10.60
CA ALA A 29 9.54 -1.86 10.44
C ALA A 29 9.90 -1.98 8.96
N THR A 30 10.75 -1.09 8.46
CA THR A 30 11.18 -1.06 7.07
C THR A 30 12.65 -0.71 6.94
N THR A 31 13.27 -1.05 5.82
CA THR A 31 14.64 -0.63 5.51
C THR A 31 14.63 0.52 4.52
N VAL A 32 15.28 1.64 4.88
CA VAL A 32 15.41 2.83 4.05
C VAL A 32 16.88 3.19 3.93
N LEU A 33 17.44 3.15 2.71
CA LEU A 33 18.84 3.49 2.43
C LEU A 33 19.82 2.74 3.36
N ASP A 34 19.67 1.42 3.41
CA ASP A 34 20.47 0.49 4.25
C ASP A 34 20.37 0.71 5.76
N LYS A 35 19.42 1.54 6.21
CA LYS A 35 19.10 1.73 7.62
C LYS A 35 17.77 1.10 7.93
N HIS A 36 17.74 0.21 8.91
CA HIS A 36 16.50 -0.32 9.40
C HIS A 36 15.80 0.73 10.28
N VAL A 37 14.53 0.96 10.05
CA VAL A 37 13.71 1.96 10.74
C VAL A 37 12.50 1.24 11.30
N ASN A 38 12.21 1.47 12.57
CA ASN A 38 11.03 0.95 13.23
C ASN A 38 10.19 2.13 13.76
N GLU A 39 8.96 2.22 13.30
CA GLU A 39 7.95 3.12 13.85
C GLU A 39 7.11 2.35 14.88
N PHE A 40 6.96 2.91 16.07
CA PHE A 40 6.18 2.35 17.16
C PHE A 40 5.05 3.31 17.55
N LEU A 41 3.83 2.77 17.61
CA LEU A 41 2.62 3.46 18.01
C LEU A 41 1.85 2.64 19.05
N ILE A 42 1.04 3.33 19.84
CA ILE A 42 0.01 2.70 20.69
C ILE A 42 -1.36 3.20 20.26
N SER A 43 -2.29 2.26 20.10
CA SER A 43 -3.72 2.56 19.99
C SER A 43 -4.43 2.19 21.28
N THR A 44 -5.32 3.05 21.77
CA THR A 44 -6.08 2.86 23.01
C THR A 44 -7.57 2.76 22.73
N TYR A 45 -8.31 2.10 23.62
CA TYR A 45 -9.77 2.02 23.59
C TYR A 45 -10.35 1.76 25.00
N PRO A 46 -11.50 2.34 25.38
CA PRO A 46 -12.06 3.61 24.91
C PRO A 46 -11.37 4.82 25.59
N PRO A 47 -11.37 6.03 24.97
CA PRO A 47 -11.79 6.31 23.61
C PRO A 47 -10.76 5.80 22.59
N GLN A 48 -11.20 5.56 21.34
CA GLN A 48 -10.28 5.17 20.28
C GLN A 48 -9.32 6.32 19.94
N ARG A 49 -8.04 6.15 20.26
CA ARG A 49 -6.97 7.10 19.90
C ARG A 49 -5.73 6.34 19.44
N CYS A 50 -4.87 7.01 18.67
CA CYS A 50 -3.60 6.47 18.19
C CYS A 50 -2.51 7.49 18.44
N TYR A 51 -1.40 7.04 19.02
CA TYR A 51 -0.26 7.85 19.41
C TYR A 51 0.99 7.27 18.78
N SER A 52 1.66 8.04 17.91
CA SER A 52 3.01 7.70 17.45
C SER A 52 3.99 8.06 18.56
N LEU A 53 4.71 7.07 19.07
CA LEU A 53 5.57 7.21 20.24
C LEU A 53 7.03 7.38 19.85
N SER A 54 7.49 6.63 18.85
CA SER A 54 8.88 6.69 18.40
C SER A 54 9.05 6.26 16.96
N THR A 55 10.02 6.86 16.28
CA THR A 55 10.58 6.37 15.02
C THR A 55 12.08 6.28 15.18
N ALA A 56 12.62 5.07 15.28
CA ALA A 56 14.04 4.86 15.52
C ALA A 56 14.74 4.21 14.33
N LYS A 57 15.98 4.64 14.07
CA LYS A 57 16.92 3.91 13.21
C LYS A 57 17.61 2.85 14.06
N LEU A 58 17.39 1.59 13.73
CA LEU A 58 17.91 0.46 14.46
C LEU A 58 19.26 0.01 13.90
N ALA A 59 20.09 -0.57 14.76
CA ALA A 59 21.40 -1.12 14.38
C ALA A 59 21.27 -2.29 13.39
N GLY A 60 20.16 -3.04 13.50
CA GLY A 60 19.76 -4.11 12.60
C GLY A 60 18.25 -4.18 12.43
N GLY A 61 17.79 -5.16 11.65
CA GLY A 61 16.37 -5.45 11.43
C GLY A 61 15.91 -6.77 12.04
N THR A 62 16.53 -7.17 13.16
CA THR A 62 16.16 -8.40 13.86
C THR A 62 14.93 -8.18 14.73
N GLY A 63 14.27 -9.28 15.10
CA GLY A 63 13.17 -9.23 16.07
C GLY A 63 13.61 -8.65 17.42
N PHE A 64 14.85 -8.93 17.82
CA PHE A 64 15.47 -8.41 19.04
C PHE A 64 15.63 -6.89 19.01
N ASP A 65 16.13 -6.34 17.90
CA ASP A 65 16.30 -4.88 17.74
C ASP A 65 14.96 -4.16 17.86
N CYS A 66 13.92 -4.70 17.20
CA CYS A 66 12.59 -4.10 17.21
C CYS A 66 11.90 -4.22 18.56
N ALA A 67 11.98 -5.39 19.22
CA ALA A 67 11.39 -5.61 20.54
C ALA A 67 12.07 -4.73 21.60
N THR A 68 13.40 -4.67 21.60
CA THR A 68 14.18 -3.82 22.52
C THR A 68 13.78 -2.35 22.38
N HIS A 69 13.64 -1.85 21.15
CA HIS A 69 13.16 -0.49 20.89
C HIS A 69 11.75 -0.24 21.46
N ILE A 70 10.81 -1.16 21.24
CA ILE A 70 9.43 -1.00 21.74
C ILE A 70 9.41 -0.99 23.27
N VAL A 71 10.08 -1.96 23.91
CA VAL A 71 10.16 -2.06 25.38
C VAL A 71 10.82 -0.84 25.99
N SER A 72 11.90 -0.33 25.39
CA SER A 72 12.58 0.87 25.90
C SER A 72 11.67 2.10 25.86
N VAL A 73 10.90 2.27 24.78
CA VAL A 73 9.96 3.40 24.65
C VAL A 73 8.79 3.27 25.62
N ILE A 74 8.27 2.06 25.87
CA ILE A 74 7.22 1.85 26.89
C ILE A 74 7.75 2.20 28.28
N LYS A 75 8.98 1.79 28.63
CA LYS A 75 9.62 2.14 29.90
C LYS A 75 9.85 3.65 30.03
N GLU A 76 10.30 4.31 28.97
CA GLU A 76 10.47 5.77 28.93
C GLU A 76 9.13 6.51 29.11
N LEU A 77 8.09 6.04 28.43
CA LEU A 77 6.73 6.56 28.57
C LEU A 77 6.22 6.44 30.01
N ALA A 78 6.41 5.27 30.63
CA ALA A 78 6.01 5.02 32.01
C ALA A 78 6.77 5.92 32.98
N ASN A 79 8.09 6.04 32.85
CA ASN A 79 8.91 6.91 33.69
C ASN A 79 8.49 8.37 33.58
N THR A 80 8.32 8.87 32.36
CA THR A 80 7.94 10.27 32.09
C THR A 80 6.56 10.59 32.67
N PHE A 81 5.60 9.69 32.48
CA PHE A 81 4.25 9.86 33.02
C PHE A 81 4.21 9.77 34.55
N ALA A 82 4.97 8.83 35.13
CA ALA A 82 5.09 8.64 36.57
C ALA A 82 5.68 9.87 37.26
N GLU A 83 6.73 10.47 36.69
CA GLU A 83 7.31 11.73 37.19
C GLU A 83 6.28 12.86 37.14
N PHE A 84 5.55 13.00 36.03
CA PHE A 84 4.51 14.02 35.89
C PHE A 84 3.36 13.87 36.90
N LYS A 85 2.95 12.64 37.21
CA LYS A 85 1.87 12.34 38.16
C LYS A 85 2.34 12.18 39.60
N ASN A 86 3.64 12.23 39.84
CA ASN A 86 4.27 11.93 41.13
C ASN A 86 3.87 10.53 41.65
N MET A 87 4.00 9.52 40.79
CA MET A 87 3.68 8.11 41.07
C MET A 87 4.93 7.21 40.93
N PRO A 88 4.95 6.01 41.53
CA PRO A 88 6.02 5.04 41.28
C PRO A 88 6.01 4.56 39.83
N ALA A 89 7.15 4.63 39.15
CA ALA A 89 7.27 4.24 37.74
C ALA A 89 6.96 2.75 37.48
N VAL A 90 7.26 1.88 38.46
CA VAL A 90 6.94 0.45 38.39
C VAL A 90 5.44 0.22 38.33
N GLU A 91 4.66 0.92 39.17
CA GLU A 91 3.20 0.80 39.17
C GLU A 91 2.59 1.28 37.86
N VAL A 92 3.10 2.39 37.31
CA VAL A 92 2.65 2.90 36.01
C VAL A 92 2.98 1.91 34.89
N LEU A 93 4.19 1.33 34.90
CA LEU A 93 4.60 0.34 33.93
C LEU A 93 3.73 -0.92 34.00
N ASP A 94 3.41 -1.40 35.20
CA ASP A 94 2.52 -2.54 35.41
C ASP A 94 1.12 -2.26 34.84
N VAL A 95 0.58 -1.06 35.08
CA VAL A 95 -0.69 -0.64 34.47
C VAL A 95 -0.60 -0.67 32.94
N PHE A 96 0.41 -0.04 32.34
CA PHE A 96 0.57 0.01 30.88
C PHE A 96 0.68 -1.39 30.25
N THR A 97 1.44 -2.26 30.89
CA THR A 97 1.61 -3.66 30.52
C THR A 97 0.27 -4.40 30.58
N GLN A 98 -0.48 -4.28 31.70
CA GLN A 98 -1.79 -4.90 31.85
C GLN A 98 -2.82 -4.39 30.84
N LYS A 99 -2.76 -3.11 30.44
CA LYS A 99 -3.66 -2.54 29.42
C LYS A 99 -3.34 -3.04 28.02
N THR A 100 -2.11 -3.46 27.75
CA THR A 100 -1.70 -3.93 26.42
C THR A 100 -2.22 -5.35 26.17
N LYS A 101 -3.17 -5.50 25.23
CA LYS A 101 -3.84 -6.79 24.96
C LYS A 101 -3.52 -7.39 23.59
N SER A 102 -3.03 -6.58 22.67
CA SER A 102 -2.79 -7.03 21.30
C SER A 102 -1.60 -6.31 20.68
N CYS A 103 -1.07 -6.88 19.60
CA CYS A 103 -0.13 -6.22 18.73
C CYS A 103 -0.62 -6.27 17.27
N LEU A 104 -0.32 -5.23 16.50
CA LEU A 104 -0.62 -5.15 15.07
C LEU A 104 0.65 -4.83 14.30
N SER A 105 0.94 -5.65 13.29
CA SER A 105 2.08 -5.46 12.40
C SER A 105 1.79 -6.05 11.02
N ASP A 106 2.72 -5.94 10.08
CA ASP A 106 2.62 -6.66 8.82
C ASP A 106 2.85 -8.18 9.00
N ARG A 107 2.84 -8.94 7.90
CA ARG A 107 2.94 -10.40 7.95
C ARG A 107 4.38 -10.92 7.82
N ALA A 108 5.38 -10.06 8.00
CA ALA A 108 6.78 -10.48 7.96
C ALA A 108 7.05 -11.49 9.08
N PRO A 109 7.79 -12.59 8.80
CA PRO A 109 8.10 -13.61 9.81
C PRO A 109 8.77 -13.04 11.07
N VAL A 110 9.62 -12.03 10.91
CA VAL A 110 10.34 -11.36 12.01
C VAL A 110 9.39 -10.78 13.07
N ASN A 111 8.18 -10.36 12.69
CA ASN A 111 7.23 -9.75 13.61
C ASN A 111 6.66 -10.75 14.61
N SER A 112 6.62 -12.04 14.26
CA SER A 112 6.23 -13.08 15.21
C SER A 112 7.28 -13.23 16.32
N CYS A 113 8.57 -13.07 15.98
CA CYS A 113 9.64 -13.02 16.98
C CYS A 113 9.52 -11.80 17.88
N VAL A 114 9.23 -10.61 17.30
CA VAL A 114 8.99 -9.38 18.09
C VAL A 114 7.88 -9.60 19.11
N LYS A 115 6.73 -10.14 18.66
CA LYS A 115 5.59 -10.43 19.54
C LYS A 115 5.98 -11.36 20.69
N ASN A 116 6.68 -12.47 20.40
CA ASN A 116 7.09 -13.41 21.44
C ASN A 116 8.03 -12.75 22.46
N MET A 117 8.99 -11.96 22.00
CA MET A 117 9.91 -11.22 22.87
C MET A 117 9.16 -10.19 23.73
N LEU A 118 8.17 -9.47 23.18
CA LEU A 118 7.34 -8.56 23.97
C LEU A 118 6.55 -9.29 25.05
N GLN A 119 6.04 -10.49 24.76
CA GLN A 119 5.34 -11.31 25.74
C GLN A 119 6.26 -11.77 26.87
N GLU A 120 7.49 -12.16 26.55
CA GLU A 120 8.49 -12.59 27.53
C GLU A 120 8.99 -11.42 28.39
N GLU A 121 9.37 -10.30 27.76
CA GLU A 121 9.95 -9.13 28.44
C GLU A 121 8.95 -8.36 29.31
N MET A 122 7.66 -8.41 28.95
CA MET A 122 6.60 -7.71 29.68
C MET A 122 5.71 -8.67 30.50
N ASP A 123 5.96 -9.97 30.47
CA ASP A 123 5.14 -11.00 31.12
C ASP A 123 3.63 -10.87 30.79
N ILE A 124 3.30 -10.82 29.49
CA ILE A 124 1.92 -10.67 29.00
C ILE A 124 1.56 -11.65 27.90
N GLN A 125 0.25 -11.85 27.72
CA GLN A 125 -0.30 -12.53 26.55
C GLN A 125 -0.81 -11.51 25.53
N LEU A 126 -0.22 -11.55 24.32
CA LEU A 126 -0.61 -10.67 23.21
C LEU A 126 -1.39 -11.43 22.15
N MET A 127 -2.54 -10.89 21.77
CA MET A 127 -3.21 -11.26 20.52
C MET A 127 -2.44 -10.66 19.34
N GLN A 128 -2.01 -11.50 18.39
CA GLN A 128 -1.40 -11.03 17.14
C GLN A 128 -2.49 -10.66 16.13
N LEU A 129 -2.48 -9.41 15.70
CA LEU A 129 -3.28 -8.91 14.60
C LEU A 129 -2.36 -8.61 13.40
N TYR A 130 -2.91 -8.74 12.20
CA TYR A 130 -2.17 -8.46 10.98
C TYR A 130 -2.75 -7.25 10.24
N CYS A 131 -1.85 -6.53 9.60
CA CYS A 131 -2.19 -5.44 8.71
C CYS A 131 -3.07 -5.94 7.56
N ASN A 132 -4.30 -5.46 7.52
CA ASN A 132 -5.32 -5.89 6.56
C ASN A 132 -5.07 -5.35 5.14
N VAL A 133 -4.14 -4.39 4.94
CA VAL A 133 -3.73 -3.92 3.61
C VAL A 133 -2.52 -4.66 3.04
N HIS A 134 -1.76 -5.38 3.89
CA HIS A 134 -0.57 -6.11 3.46
C HIS A 134 -0.80 -7.17 2.36
N PRO A 135 -1.98 -7.84 2.25
CA PRO A 135 -2.26 -8.72 1.11
C PRO A 135 -2.10 -8.06 -0.27
N LEU A 136 -2.27 -6.73 -0.37
CA LEU A 136 -2.10 -5.99 -1.63
C LEU A 136 -0.66 -6.00 -2.15
N GLU A 137 0.32 -6.06 -1.26
CA GLU A 137 1.72 -6.23 -1.61
C GLU A 137 1.96 -7.58 -2.28
N THR A 138 1.48 -8.67 -1.66
CA THR A 138 1.60 -10.01 -2.24
C THR A 138 0.92 -10.09 -3.61
N ILE A 139 -0.27 -9.51 -3.77
CA ILE A 139 -0.99 -9.47 -5.05
C ILE A 139 -0.15 -8.77 -6.12
N ALA A 140 0.44 -7.61 -5.82
CA ALA A 140 1.27 -6.91 -6.78
C ALA A 140 2.56 -7.65 -7.11
N LEU A 141 3.27 -8.20 -6.13
CA LEU A 141 4.47 -9.00 -6.37
C LEU A 141 4.16 -10.19 -7.29
N LYS A 142 3.05 -10.90 -7.05
CA LYS A 142 2.62 -12.01 -7.90
C LYS A 142 2.19 -11.55 -9.31
N ALA A 143 1.53 -10.40 -9.42
CA ALA A 143 1.20 -9.82 -10.73
C ALA A 143 2.45 -9.44 -11.52
N LEU A 144 3.45 -8.82 -10.88
CA LEU A 144 4.72 -8.48 -11.52
C LEU A 144 5.49 -9.71 -12.00
N LEU A 145 5.51 -10.79 -11.20
CA LEU A 145 6.10 -12.06 -11.60
C LEU A 145 5.35 -12.68 -12.79
N ALA A 146 4.02 -12.71 -12.76
CA ALA A 146 3.20 -13.24 -13.85
C ALA A 146 3.42 -12.46 -15.15
N LEU A 147 3.47 -11.13 -15.10
CA LEU A 147 3.77 -10.30 -16.27
C LEU A 147 5.16 -10.59 -16.83
N LYS A 148 6.17 -10.76 -15.97
CA LYS A 148 7.52 -11.10 -16.41
C LYS A 148 7.57 -12.48 -17.08
N THR A 149 6.80 -13.45 -16.60
CA THR A 149 6.65 -14.75 -17.27
C THR A 149 6.06 -14.59 -18.66
N ILE A 150 4.96 -13.84 -18.79
CA ILE A 150 4.32 -13.56 -20.09
C ILE A 150 5.29 -12.83 -21.04
N ASP A 151 6.02 -11.83 -20.55
CA ASP A 151 7.03 -11.11 -21.34
C ASP A 151 8.10 -12.06 -21.89
N ASN A 152 8.56 -13.03 -21.08
CA ASN A 152 9.53 -14.02 -21.52
C ASN A 152 8.95 -14.99 -22.55
N GLU A 153 7.74 -15.49 -22.32
CA GLU A 153 7.04 -16.43 -23.21
C GLU A 153 6.76 -15.82 -24.59
N LEU A 154 6.40 -14.52 -24.62
CA LEU A 154 6.11 -13.78 -25.84
C LEU A 154 7.35 -13.05 -26.41
N ASN A 155 8.52 -13.24 -25.80
CA ASN A 155 9.79 -12.59 -26.14
C ASN A 155 9.69 -11.05 -26.27
N ILE A 156 8.94 -10.43 -25.37
CA ILE A 156 8.75 -8.98 -25.30
C ILE A 156 9.73 -8.40 -24.30
N LYS A 157 10.37 -7.30 -24.67
CA LYS A 157 11.32 -6.60 -23.80
C LYS A 157 10.98 -5.11 -23.78
N PRO A 158 11.14 -4.44 -22.62
CA PRO A 158 11.05 -2.99 -22.59
C PRO A 158 12.13 -2.36 -23.47
N ALA A 159 11.83 -1.19 -24.03
CA ALA A 159 12.78 -0.39 -24.78
C ALA A 159 14.02 -0.01 -23.95
N LYS A 160 13.88 0.04 -22.62
CA LYS A 160 14.99 0.20 -21.68
C LYS A 160 14.68 -0.39 -20.30
N GLY A 161 15.61 -1.18 -19.76
CA GLY A 161 15.55 -1.71 -18.40
C GLY A 161 15.44 -3.24 -18.37
N THR A 162 15.30 -3.79 -17.17
CA THR A 162 15.21 -5.23 -16.91
C THR A 162 13.88 -5.66 -16.26
N ASP A 163 13.02 -4.69 -15.97
CA ASP A 163 11.65 -4.93 -15.51
C ASP A 163 10.76 -5.42 -16.65
N GLY A 164 9.55 -5.90 -16.34
CA GLY A 164 8.55 -6.19 -17.37
C GLY A 164 8.09 -4.94 -18.14
N VAL A 165 7.59 -5.12 -19.36
CA VAL A 165 7.28 -4.01 -20.28
C VAL A 165 6.19 -3.08 -19.73
N ALA A 166 5.09 -3.62 -19.20
CA ALA A 166 4.03 -2.83 -18.60
C ALA A 166 4.52 -2.00 -17.39
N VAL A 167 5.37 -2.59 -16.55
CA VAL A 167 5.94 -1.91 -15.38
C VAL A 167 6.85 -0.77 -15.81
N THR A 168 7.63 -0.98 -16.87
CA THR A 168 8.50 0.04 -17.45
C THR A 168 7.69 1.23 -17.98
N VAL A 169 6.58 0.97 -18.68
CA VAL A 169 5.63 2.02 -19.10
C VAL A 169 5.17 2.85 -17.90
N LEU A 170 4.71 2.21 -16.83
CA LEU A 170 4.19 2.91 -15.65
C LEU A 170 5.26 3.75 -14.95
N LYS A 171 6.48 3.21 -14.80
CA LYS A 171 7.62 3.96 -14.24
C LYS A 171 7.98 5.16 -15.12
N ASN A 172 7.95 5.02 -16.45
CA ASN A 172 8.29 6.09 -17.38
C ASN A 172 7.19 7.16 -17.49
N ILE A 173 5.90 6.79 -17.42
CA ILE A 173 4.79 7.75 -17.28
C ILE A 173 4.93 8.56 -15.99
N SER A 174 5.27 7.90 -14.88
CA SER A 174 5.56 8.61 -13.62
C SER A 174 6.75 9.57 -13.79
N LYS A 175 7.84 9.15 -14.43
CA LYS A 175 8.97 10.06 -14.72
C LYS A 175 8.54 11.23 -15.60
N LEU A 176 7.69 11.01 -16.62
CA LEU A 176 7.15 12.05 -17.49
C LEU A 176 6.48 13.18 -16.69
N ARG A 177 5.75 12.83 -15.63
CA ARG A 177 5.05 13.80 -14.80
C ARG A 177 5.88 14.41 -13.66
N TYR A 178 6.95 13.75 -13.21
CA TYR A 178 7.61 14.11 -11.94
C TYR A 178 9.13 14.28 -12.04
N SER A 179 9.78 13.85 -13.11
CA SER A 179 11.23 13.96 -13.27
C SER A 179 11.60 15.09 -14.23
N PHE A 180 12.48 16.00 -13.80
CA PHE A 180 12.97 17.10 -14.63
C PHE A 180 13.59 16.65 -15.96
N LYS A 181 14.07 15.39 -16.05
CA LYS A 181 14.62 14.81 -17.29
C LYS A 181 13.58 14.61 -18.40
N ALA A 182 12.29 14.74 -18.09
CA ALA A 182 11.18 14.39 -18.97
C ALA A 182 10.24 15.57 -19.31
N ASP A 183 10.64 16.80 -18.99
CA ASP A 183 9.77 17.99 -19.04
C ASP A 183 8.36 17.82 -18.42
N PRO A 184 8.29 17.73 -17.08
CA PRO A 184 7.03 17.64 -16.35
C PRO A 184 6.06 18.80 -16.60
N ALA A 185 6.58 19.99 -16.94
CA ALA A 185 5.77 21.18 -17.11
C ALA A 185 4.95 21.09 -18.40
N ALA A 186 5.58 20.68 -19.50
CA ALA A 186 4.89 20.43 -20.77
C ALA A 186 3.81 19.35 -20.62
N PHE A 187 4.12 18.21 -20.00
CA PHE A 187 3.15 17.12 -19.85
C PHE A 187 1.96 17.53 -18.96
N LYS A 188 2.21 18.18 -17.81
CA LYS A 188 1.13 18.69 -16.94
C LYS A 188 0.25 19.72 -17.64
N SER A 189 0.84 20.63 -18.42
CA SER A 189 0.10 21.64 -19.18
C SER A 189 -0.77 21.01 -20.26
N TYR A 190 -0.24 20.00 -20.96
CA TYR A 190 -0.98 19.24 -21.95
C TYR A 190 -2.17 18.48 -21.33
N LEU A 191 -1.98 17.81 -20.18
CA LEU A 191 -3.06 17.16 -19.44
C LEU A 191 -4.15 18.15 -19.03
N LYS A 192 -3.77 19.33 -18.52
CA LYS A 192 -4.71 20.40 -18.13
C LYS A 192 -5.52 20.88 -19.33
N LYS A 193 -4.88 21.13 -20.48
CA LYS A 193 -5.54 21.55 -21.73
C LYS A 193 -6.60 20.54 -22.21
N ASN A 194 -6.40 19.27 -21.90
CA ASN A 194 -7.32 18.18 -22.27
C ASN A 194 -8.27 17.76 -21.14
N ASN A 195 -8.49 18.63 -20.15
CA ASN A 195 -9.42 18.40 -19.03
C ASN A 195 -9.14 17.13 -18.21
N VAL A 196 -7.87 16.72 -18.12
CA VAL A 196 -7.46 15.62 -17.23
C VAL A 196 -7.25 16.17 -15.83
N ALA A 197 -7.94 15.60 -14.86
CA ALA A 197 -7.89 16.06 -13.47
C ALA A 197 -6.46 16.02 -12.91
N PRO A 198 -6.03 17.07 -12.18
CA PRO A 198 -4.73 17.06 -11.51
C PRO A 198 -4.68 15.93 -10.47
N GLY A 199 -3.55 15.23 -10.41
CA GLY A 199 -3.36 14.13 -9.45
C GLY A 199 -3.85 12.76 -9.93
N LEU A 200 -4.44 12.65 -11.12
CA LEU A 200 -4.87 11.35 -11.66
C LEU A 200 -3.69 10.40 -11.93
N PHE A 201 -2.62 10.95 -12.53
CA PHE A 201 -1.34 10.27 -12.72
C PHE A 201 -0.49 10.40 -11.46
N LEU A 202 -0.39 9.33 -10.68
CA LEU A 202 0.33 9.26 -9.42
C LEU A 202 1.83 9.04 -9.63
N ARG A 203 2.61 9.46 -8.63
CA ARG A 203 4.05 9.18 -8.59
C ARG A 203 4.24 7.72 -8.21
N TYR A 204 4.95 6.98 -9.04
CA TYR A 204 5.35 5.62 -8.74
C TYR A 204 6.58 5.66 -7.81
N VAL A 205 6.39 5.36 -6.53
CA VAL A 205 7.44 5.37 -5.50
C VAL A 205 7.33 4.13 -4.61
N GLY A 206 8.44 3.43 -4.41
CA GLY A 206 8.58 2.35 -3.43
C GLY A 206 7.58 1.21 -3.62
N SER A 207 7.18 0.60 -2.50
CA SER A 207 6.22 -0.49 -2.33
C SER A 207 4.75 -0.05 -2.37
N ARG A 208 4.42 1.08 -3.03
CA ARG A 208 3.02 1.52 -3.16
C ARG A 208 2.29 0.70 -4.24
N PHE A 209 2.15 -0.58 -3.96
CA PHE A 209 1.72 -1.61 -4.90
C PHE A 209 0.34 -1.37 -5.52
N HIS A 210 -0.59 -0.72 -4.82
CA HIS A 210 -1.88 -0.34 -5.41
C HIS A 210 -1.75 0.71 -6.54
N VAL A 211 -0.69 1.53 -6.52
CA VAL A 211 -0.42 2.54 -7.56
C VAL A 211 -0.15 1.88 -8.90
N LEU A 212 0.44 0.68 -8.91
CA LEU A 212 0.64 -0.13 -10.12
C LEU A 212 -0.69 -0.31 -10.86
N PHE A 213 -1.69 -0.85 -10.19
CA PHE A 213 -2.98 -1.17 -10.78
C PHE A 213 -3.79 0.08 -11.14
N HIS A 214 -3.79 1.09 -10.26
CA HIS A 214 -4.44 2.37 -10.54
C HIS A 214 -3.85 3.04 -11.79
N MET A 215 -2.53 3.18 -11.84
CA MET A 215 -1.86 3.83 -12.96
C MET A 215 -2.06 3.08 -14.27
N ALA A 216 -2.08 1.75 -14.26
CA ALA A 216 -2.37 0.95 -15.44
C ALA A 216 -3.75 1.26 -16.02
N GLY A 217 -4.78 1.35 -15.16
CA GLY A 217 -6.12 1.76 -15.56
C GLY A 217 -6.16 3.16 -16.18
N ILE A 218 -5.43 4.12 -15.61
CA ILE A 218 -5.32 5.48 -16.15
C ILE A 218 -4.63 5.48 -17.51
N VAL A 219 -3.50 4.77 -17.67
CA VAL A 219 -2.75 4.75 -18.93
C VAL A 219 -3.59 4.18 -20.06
N VAL A 220 -4.33 3.09 -19.84
CA VAL A 220 -5.23 2.53 -20.86
C VAL A 220 -6.34 3.52 -21.21
N THR A 221 -6.96 4.16 -20.20
CA THR A 221 -8.06 5.11 -20.43
C THR A 221 -7.64 6.33 -21.25
N TYR A 222 -6.41 6.79 -21.06
CA TYR A 222 -5.87 7.98 -21.70
C TYR A 222 -4.83 7.65 -22.79
N GLU A 223 -4.79 6.41 -23.27
CA GLU A 223 -3.75 5.91 -24.18
C GLU A 223 -3.55 6.82 -25.39
N ARG A 224 -4.64 7.14 -26.11
CA ARG A 224 -4.58 8.00 -27.30
C ARG A 224 -3.99 9.38 -26.99
N LEU A 225 -4.45 9.98 -25.89
CA LEU A 225 -3.98 11.30 -25.45
C LEU A 225 -2.49 11.26 -25.10
N ILE A 226 -2.05 10.20 -24.42
CA ILE A 226 -0.65 10.00 -24.07
C ILE A 226 0.17 9.83 -25.36
N LYS A 227 -0.21 8.92 -26.27
CA LYS A 227 0.49 8.70 -27.55
C LYS A 227 0.65 9.99 -28.35
N THR A 228 -0.42 10.77 -28.49
CA THR A 228 -0.36 12.08 -29.17
C THR A 228 0.64 13.03 -28.50
N PHE A 229 0.74 13.06 -27.17
CA PHE A 229 1.76 13.85 -26.50
C PHE A 229 3.17 13.34 -26.85
N LEU A 230 3.39 12.02 -26.81
CA LEU A 230 4.70 11.42 -27.06
C LEU A 230 5.19 11.64 -28.48
N GLU A 231 4.31 11.48 -29.47
CA GLU A 231 4.57 11.73 -30.91
C GLU A 231 5.02 13.18 -31.16
N ASN A 232 4.38 14.13 -30.50
CA ASN A 232 4.72 15.55 -30.60
C ASN A 232 5.99 15.95 -29.83
N ASN A 233 6.51 15.06 -28.98
CA ASN A 233 7.66 15.33 -28.09
C ASN A 233 8.78 14.30 -28.26
N THR A 234 8.92 13.71 -29.46
CA THR A 234 9.91 12.68 -29.78
C THR A 234 11.37 13.14 -29.66
N LYS A 235 11.66 14.45 -29.55
CA LYS A 235 13.02 14.92 -29.23
C LYS A 235 13.46 14.51 -27.82
N ASN A 236 12.52 14.26 -26.91
CA ASN A 236 12.83 13.76 -25.56
C ASN A 236 13.00 12.23 -25.57
N LYS A 237 14.12 11.74 -25.04
CA LYS A 237 14.43 10.30 -25.05
C LYS A 237 13.43 9.45 -24.26
N ILE A 238 12.87 9.97 -23.16
CA ILE A 238 11.84 9.27 -22.38
C ILE A 238 10.56 9.15 -23.21
N CYS A 239 10.19 10.19 -23.96
CA CYS A 239 9.02 10.13 -24.85
C CYS A 239 9.19 9.08 -25.95
N GLN A 240 10.38 8.99 -26.57
CA GLN A 240 10.67 7.95 -27.59
C GLN A 240 10.52 6.53 -27.03
N LEU A 241 11.18 6.25 -25.90
CA LEU A 241 11.17 4.92 -25.28
C LEU A 241 9.75 4.52 -24.88
N LEU A 242 9.01 5.46 -24.29
CA LEU A 242 7.64 5.24 -23.87
C LEU A 242 6.69 5.03 -25.06
N LEU A 243 6.88 5.77 -26.16
CA LEU A 243 6.11 5.58 -27.38
C LEU A 243 6.34 4.19 -27.98
N GLN A 244 7.59 3.72 -28.00
CA GLN A 244 7.93 2.38 -28.46
C GLN A 244 7.20 1.32 -27.62
N ASP A 245 7.31 1.39 -26.28
CA ASP A 245 6.70 0.41 -25.39
C ASP A 245 5.15 0.40 -25.48
N MET A 246 4.54 1.59 -25.57
CA MET A 246 3.08 1.75 -25.68
C MET A 246 2.53 1.43 -27.08
N SER A 247 3.37 1.33 -28.09
CA SER A 247 2.96 0.93 -29.45
C SER A 247 2.77 -0.59 -29.58
N ASN A 248 3.24 -1.37 -28.61
CA ASN A 248 3.00 -2.81 -28.56
C ASN A 248 1.63 -3.10 -27.92
N ASP A 249 0.75 -3.77 -28.66
CA ASP A 249 -0.60 -4.10 -28.20
C ASP A 249 -0.61 -5.05 -27.00
N ILE A 250 0.37 -5.95 -26.89
CA ILE A 250 0.48 -6.86 -25.75
C ILE A 250 0.78 -6.07 -24.47
N THR A 251 1.61 -5.03 -24.56
CA THR A 251 1.83 -4.10 -23.43
C THR A 251 0.53 -3.45 -22.96
N LEU A 252 -0.33 -3.04 -23.89
CA LEU A 252 -1.62 -2.43 -23.58
C LEU A 252 -2.58 -3.42 -22.94
N VAL A 253 -2.60 -4.67 -23.41
CA VAL A 253 -3.39 -5.77 -22.81
C VAL A 253 -2.91 -6.06 -21.38
N GLN A 254 -1.61 -6.12 -21.14
CA GLN A 254 -1.06 -6.28 -19.78
C GLN A 254 -1.49 -5.13 -18.85
N LEU A 255 -1.43 -3.88 -19.34
CA LEU A 255 -1.88 -2.71 -18.59
C LEU A 255 -3.40 -2.74 -18.35
N GLN A 256 -4.19 -3.25 -19.29
CA GLN A 256 -5.63 -3.45 -19.12
C GLN A 256 -5.94 -4.46 -18.02
N GLY A 257 -5.25 -5.61 -18.03
CA GLY A 257 -5.38 -6.62 -16.98
C GLY A 257 -5.06 -6.07 -15.59
N LEU A 258 -3.95 -5.34 -15.46
CA LEU A 258 -3.61 -4.63 -14.22
C LEU A 258 -4.68 -3.60 -13.82
N GLY A 259 -5.18 -2.82 -14.78
CA GLY A 259 -6.24 -1.83 -14.55
C GLY A 259 -7.53 -2.46 -14.02
N LEU A 260 -7.94 -3.61 -14.58
CA LEU A 260 -9.12 -4.36 -14.15
C LEU A 260 -8.95 -4.92 -12.74
N ILE A 261 -7.78 -5.51 -12.42
CA ILE A 261 -7.43 -5.91 -11.04
C ILE A 261 -7.51 -4.70 -10.10
N GLY A 262 -7.09 -3.52 -10.56
CA GLY A 262 -7.23 -2.26 -9.84
C GLY A 262 -8.67 -1.92 -9.50
N LYS A 263 -9.58 -2.02 -10.46
CA LYS A 263 -10.98 -1.66 -10.29
C LYS A 263 -11.80 -2.68 -9.51
N ILE A 264 -11.48 -3.97 -9.64
CA ILE A 264 -12.30 -5.06 -9.11
C ILE A 264 -11.75 -5.57 -7.77
N ILE A 265 -10.44 -5.48 -7.54
CA ILE A 265 -9.78 -6.09 -6.38
C ILE A 265 -9.13 -5.03 -5.50
N THR A 266 -8.06 -4.39 -5.97
CA THR A 266 -7.18 -3.62 -5.07
C THR A 266 -7.75 -2.25 -4.70
N GLY A 267 -8.49 -1.59 -5.60
CA GLY A 267 -9.21 -0.34 -5.34
C GLY A 267 -10.34 -0.49 -4.32
N PRO A 268 -11.23 -1.49 -4.48
CA PRO A 268 -12.19 -1.88 -3.45
C PRO A 268 -11.55 -2.19 -2.11
N TRP A 269 -10.43 -2.92 -2.10
CA TRP A 269 -9.67 -3.23 -0.89
C TRP A 269 -9.17 -1.96 -0.18
N MET A 270 -8.59 -1.01 -0.92
CA MET A 270 -8.18 0.29 -0.37
C MET A 270 -9.38 1.08 0.17
N SER A 271 -10.51 1.06 -0.53
CA SER A 271 -11.70 1.82 -0.11
C SER A 271 -12.34 1.23 1.15
N LEU A 272 -12.37 -0.10 1.27
CA LEU A 272 -12.99 -0.80 2.38
C LEU A 272 -12.08 -0.87 3.62
N VAL A 273 -10.81 -1.21 3.42
CA VAL A 273 -9.87 -1.48 4.53
C VAL A 273 -9.07 -0.24 4.90
N TYR A 274 -8.46 0.46 3.94
CA TYR A 274 -7.56 1.58 4.25
C TYR A 274 -8.35 2.81 4.70
N LYS A 275 -9.44 3.16 4.01
CA LYS A 275 -10.30 4.27 4.46
C LYS A 275 -11.21 3.88 5.62
N ASN A 276 -11.52 2.60 5.76
CA ASN A 276 -12.43 2.04 6.75
C ASN A 276 -13.66 2.92 7.02
N ALA A 277 -14.34 3.36 5.95
CA ALA A 277 -15.48 4.28 6.07
C ALA A 277 -16.65 3.68 6.89
N THR A 278 -16.65 2.36 7.09
CA THR A 278 -17.65 1.64 7.89
C THR A 278 -17.26 1.44 9.36
N GLY A 279 -16.09 1.91 9.79
CA GLY A 279 -15.63 1.86 11.18
C GLY A 279 -15.42 0.45 11.75
N LYS A 280 -15.12 -0.55 10.93
CA LYS A 280 -14.94 -1.95 11.38
C LYS A 280 -13.62 -2.14 12.08
N SER A 281 -13.61 -2.94 13.14
CA SER A 281 -12.39 -3.41 13.80
C SER A 281 -11.60 -4.38 12.89
N ASN A 282 -10.35 -4.65 13.25
CA ASN A 282 -9.50 -5.59 12.51
C ASN A 282 -10.14 -6.98 12.37
N LEU A 283 -10.79 -7.47 13.44
CA LEU A 283 -11.39 -8.80 13.50
C LEU A 283 -12.70 -8.91 12.72
N GLU A 284 -13.50 -7.83 12.68
CA GLU A 284 -14.76 -7.80 11.91
C GLU A 284 -14.56 -7.91 10.40
N PHE A 285 -13.33 -7.75 9.91
CA PHE A 285 -13.00 -8.03 8.51
C PHE A 285 -12.87 -9.53 8.18
N GLY A 286 -12.87 -10.43 9.17
CA GLY A 286 -12.71 -11.88 8.94
C GLY A 286 -13.70 -12.42 7.91
N ASP A 287 -14.99 -12.17 8.10
CA ASP A 287 -16.04 -12.62 7.18
C ASP A 287 -15.94 -11.98 5.79
N ILE A 288 -15.52 -10.71 5.75
CA ILE A 288 -15.29 -9.96 4.51
C ILE A 288 -14.17 -10.62 3.70
N PHE A 289 -13.08 -11.02 4.35
CA PHE A 289 -11.97 -11.69 3.67
C PHE A 289 -12.31 -13.11 3.24
N GLN A 290 -13.14 -13.84 4.00
CA GLN A 290 -13.64 -15.14 3.54
C GLN A 290 -14.45 -15.02 2.24
N LYS A 291 -15.29 -13.98 2.11
CA LYS A 291 -15.98 -13.69 0.85
C LYS A 291 -15.00 -13.36 -0.27
N ALA A 292 -13.99 -12.54 0.01
CA ALA A 292 -12.95 -12.19 -0.97
C ALA A 292 -12.17 -13.43 -1.45
N ILE A 293 -11.82 -14.36 -0.56
CA ILE A 293 -11.12 -15.61 -0.90
C ILE A 293 -11.98 -16.46 -1.85
N ARG A 294 -13.28 -16.63 -1.54
CA ARG A 294 -14.21 -17.37 -2.43
C ARG A 294 -14.31 -16.71 -3.80
N LYS A 295 -14.38 -15.37 -3.85
CA LYS A 295 -14.44 -14.63 -5.11
C LYS A 295 -13.14 -14.71 -5.91
N LEU A 296 -11.97 -14.69 -5.24
CA LEU A 296 -10.67 -14.93 -5.87
C LEU A 296 -10.59 -16.35 -6.45
N ALA A 297 -11.07 -17.36 -5.72
CA ALA A 297 -11.14 -18.74 -6.22
C ALA A 297 -12.01 -18.84 -7.48
N TYR A 298 -13.17 -18.17 -7.48
CA TYR A 298 -14.02 -18.07 -8.66
C TYR A 298 -13.32 -17.41 -9.85
N PHE A 299 -12.64 -16.27 -9.65
CA PHE A 299 -11.89 -15.59 -10.71
C PHE A 299 -10.71 -16.44 -11.22
N LYS A 300 -10.06 -17.21 -10.35
CA LYS A 300 -9.00 -18.14 -10.75
C LYS A 300 -9.55 -19.23 -11.68
N SER A 301 -10.73 -19.78 -11.38
CA SER A 301 -11.39 -20.79 -12.22
C SER A 301 -12.04 -20.21 -13.47
N ASN A 302 -12.41 -18.92 -13.46
CA ASN A 302 -13.10 -18.23 -14.55
C ASN A 302 -12.46 -16.85 -14.83
N PRO A 303 -11.21 -16.77 -15.33
CA PRO A 303 -10.49 -15.51 -15.46
C PRO A 303 -11.20 -14.46 -16.33
N GLU A 304 -11.87 -14.90 -17.40
CA GLU A 304 -12.61 -14.00 -18.30
C GLU A 304 -13.72 -13.22 -17.59
N SER A 305 -14.25 -13.75 -16.47
CA SER A 305 -15.31 -13.10 -15.70
C SER A 305 -14.92 -11.75 -15.09
N ILE A 306 -13.62 -11.47 -14.98
CA ILE A 306 -13.13 -10.14 -14.62
C ILE A 306 -13.57 -9.06 -15.64
N LEU A 307 -13.77 -9.41 -16.91
CA LEU A 307 -14.16 -8.46 -17.95
C LEU A 307 -15.62 -8.00 -17.84
N TYR A 308 -16.49 -8.83 -17.25
CA TYR A 308 -17.94 -8.61 -17.25
C TYR A 308 -18.60 -8.65 -15.87
N THR A 309 -17.85 -8.94 -14.79
CA THR A 309 -18.39 -8.95 -13.42
C THR A 309 -18.93 -7.58 -13.00
N ASP A 310 -20.20 -7.48 -12.61
CA ASP A 310 -20.77 -6.21 -12.12
C ASP A 310 -20.56 -5.96 -10.62
N VAL A 311 -19.83 -6.87 -9.97
CA VAL A 311 -19.45 -6.75 -8.56
C VAL A 311 -17.94 -6.85 -8.36
N ASP A 312 -17.47 -6.21 -7.29
CA ASP A 312 -16.08 -6.25 -6.86
C ASP A 312 -15.73 -7.53 -6.08
N ILE A 313 -14.50 -7.58 -5.56
CA ILE A 313 -13.99 -8.71 -4.79
C ILE A 313 -14.77 -8.99 -3.50
N PHE A 314 -15.42 -7.98 -2.93
CA PHE A 314 -16.28 -8.10 -1.75
C PHE A 314 -17.77 -8.24 -2.09
N SER A 315 -18.08 -8.47 -3.37
CA SER A 315 -19.44 -8.58 -3.91
C SER A 315 -20.27 -7.30 -3.82
N GLN A 316 -19.62 -6.12 -3.73
CA GLN A 316 -20.31 -4.84 -3.84
C GLN A 316 -20.47 -4.43 -5.31
N VAL A 317 -21.60 -3.81 -5.64
CA VAL A 317 -21.92 -3.40 -7.02
C VAL A 317 -20.94 -2.33 -7.51
N LEU A 318 -20.35 -2.56 -8.67
CA LEU A 318 -19.44 -1.64 -9.33
C LEU A 318 -20.24 -0.57 -10.08
N ASN A 319 -19.92 0.71 -9.85
CA ASN A 319 -20.58 1.83 -10.54
C ASN A 319 -20.01 2.06 -11.95
N ILE A 320 -20.12 1.05 -12.82
CA ILE A 320 -19.52 1.06 -14.15
C ILE A 320 -20.07 2.20 -14.99
N LYS A 321 -21.37 2.54 -14.88
CA LYS A 321 -22.00 3.61 -15.67
C LYS A 321 -21.42 5.00 -15.40
N LYS A 322 -20.86 5.26 -14.20
CA LYS A 322 -20.25 6.56 -13.86
C LYS A 322 -18.72 6.52 -13.87
N ASP A 323 -18.11 5.33 -13.85
CA ASP A 323 -16.66 5.16 -13.85
C ASP A 323 -16.09 5.02 -15.28
N LYS A 324 -15.67 6.15 -15.87
CA LYS A 324 -15.07 6.20 -17.22
C LYS A 324 -13.85 5.28 -17.38
N ILE A 325 -13.06 5.09 -16.32
CA ILE A 325 -11.87 4.23 -16.37
C ILE A 325 -12.32 2.77 -16.46
N HIS A 326 -13.28 2.35 -15.63
CA HIS A 326 -13.83 0.99 -15.70
C HIS A 326 -14.46 0.73 -17.08
N GLN A 327 -15.24 1.67 -17.62
CA GLN A 327 -15.80 1.53 -18.97
C GLN A 327 -14.72 1.35 -20.03
N SER A 328 -13.64 2.16 -19.96
CA SER A 328 -12.53 2.04 -20.90
C SER A 328 -11.85 0.68 -20.81
N LEU A 329 -11.72 0.14 -19.59
CA LEU A 329 -11.08 -1.15 -19.36
C LEU A 329 -11.92 -2.35 -19.82
N ARG A 330 -13.24 -2.22 -19.97
CA ARG A 330 -14.10 -3.28 -20.54
C ARG A 330 -14.21 -3.25 -22.05
N ARG A 331 -13.86 -2.13 -22.68
CA ARG A 331 -13.81 -2.06 -24.14
C ARG A 331 -12.62 -2.91 -24.58
N GLN A 332 -12.90 -4.02 -25.25
CA GLN A 332 -11.87 -4.89 -25.81
C GLN A 332 -10.89 -4.04 -26.65
N PHE A 333 -9.58 -4.23 -26.46
CA PHE A 333 -8.67 -4.05 -27.59
C PHE A 333 -9.12 -5.12 -28.60
N SER A 334 -9.73 -4.66 -29.70
CA SER A 334 -10.69 -5.45 -30.47
C SER A 334 -10.12 -6.80 -30.93
N LYS A 335 -11.05 -7.77 -31.11
CA LYS A 335 -10.87 -9.02 -31.85
C LYS A 335 -10.17 -8.87 -33.22
N ASP A 336 -9.95 -7.66 -33.72
CA ASP A 336 -9.29 -7.39 -35.00
C ASP A 336 -7.76 -7.31 -34.92
N ARG A 337 -7.17 -7.39 -33.70
CA ARG A 337 -5.70 -7.32 -33.49
C ARG A 337 -5.09 -8.54 -32.79
N TRP A 338 -5.87 -9.60 -32.61
CA TRP A 338 -5.37 -10.90 -32.16
C TRP A 338 -5.36 -11.86 -33.37
N PRO A 339 -4.20 -12.15 -33.98
CA PRO A 339 -4.06 -13.43 -34.66
C PRO A 339 -4.13 -14.50 -33.57
N GLY A 340 -5.06 -15.44 -33.73
CA GLY A 340 -5.41 -16.44 -32.74
C GLY A 340 -4.19 -17.12 -32.09
N ILE A 341 -4.32 -17.35 -30.79
CA ILE A 341 -3.77 -18.55 -30.17
C ILE A 341 -4.76 -19.68 -30.45
#